data_AF-A0A519V509-F1
#
_entry.id   AF-A0A519V509-F1
#
_cell.length_a   1.000
_cell.length_b   1.000
_cell.length_c   1.000
_cell.angle_alpha   90.00
_cell.angle_beta   90.00
_cell.angle_gamma   90.00
#
_symmetry.space_group_name_H-M   'P 1'
#
loop_
_entity.id
_entity.type
_entity.pdbx_description
1 polymer ?
#
loop_
_entity_poly.entity_id
_entity_poly.type
_entity_poly.pdbx_seq_one_letter_code
_entity_poly.pdbx_strand_id
1 'polypeptide(L)'
;MLYANKKVSAKANTAQQTAKIIANVKTLEEKNVIRLETDTVLLYPTIWKDKPTALNWMSCLHQFYCMKKQFKSTDTLFFKNIETNELVGSAVGKKAKVLIFD
;
A
#
# COMPACT_ATOMS: atom_id res chain seq x y z
N MET A 1 11.00 -46.57 0.72
CA MET A 1 11.42 -45.28 0.14
C MET A 1 10.20 -44.59 -0.42
N LEU A 2 9.80 -43.46 0.16
CA LEU A 2 8.83 -42.53 -0.44
C LEU A 2 9.26 -41.12 -0.02
N TYR A 3 9.97 -40.46 -0.93
CA TYR A 3 10.28 -39.06 -0.88
C TYR A 3 9.03 -38.27 -1.28
N ALA A 4 8.58 -37.36 -0.41
CA ALA A 4 7.76 -36.23 -0.83
C ALA A 4 7.99 -35.06 0.13
N ASN A 5 9.09 -34.35 -0.11
CA ASN A 5 9.29 -32.97 0.31
C ASN A 5 8.17 -32.11 -0.29
N LYS A 6 7.06 -31.91 0.43
CA LYS A 6 6.21 -30.74 0.22
C LYS A 6 6.55 -29.76 1.32
N LYS A 7 7.59 -28.95 1.11
CA LYS A 7 7.71 -27.66 1.79
C LYS A 7 6.44 -26.89 1.43
N VAL A 8 5.45 -26.94 2.32
CA VAL A 8 4.31 -26.04 2.27
C VAL A 8 4.93 -24.67 2.50
N SER A 9 5.28 -23.99 1.41
CA SER A 9 5.52 -22.55 1.45
C SER A 9 4.23 -21.98 2.01
N ALA A 10 4.22 -21.72 3.31
CA ALA A 10 3.13 -21.04 3.97
C ALA A 10 3.02 -19.71 3.23
N LYS A 11 2.05 -19.59 2.32
CA LYS A 11 1.70 -18.33 1.69
C LYS A 11 1.63 -17.33 2.83
N ALA A 12 2.53 -16.34 2.79
CA ALA A 12 2.65 -15.37 3.86
C ALA A 12 1.25 -14.87 4.20
N ASN A 13 0.89 -14.96 5.49
CA ASN A 13 -0.45 -14.63 5.93
C ASN A 13 -0.74 -13.19 5.50
N THR A 14 -1.64 -13.03 4.53
CA THR A 14 -1.96 -11.73 3.93
C THR A 14 -2.34 -10.72 4.99
N ALA A 15 -3.04 -11.15 6.05
CA ALA A 15 -3.34 -10.31 7.20
C ALA A 15 -2.09 -9.83 7.96
N GLN A 16 -1.08 -10.68 8.16
CA GLN A 16 0.19 -10.27 8.78
C GLN A 16 0.98 -9.30 7.90
N GLN A 17 0.97 -9.49 6.57
CA GLN A 17 1.63 -8.57 5.65
C GLN A 17 0.95 -7.21 5.63
N THR A 18 -0.39 -7.18 5.56
CA THR A 18 -1.18 -5.94 5.64
C THR A 18 -0.96 -5.22 6.96
N ALA A 19 -0.95 -5.94 8.09
CA ALA A 19 -0.68 -5.35 9.40
C ALA A 19 0.73 -4.74 9.49
N LYS A 20 1.75 -5.42 8.95
CA LYS A 20 3.13 -4.92 8.93
C LYS A 20 3.25 -3.68 8.05
N ILE A 21 2.61 -3.66 6.88
CA ILE A 21 2.58 -2.50 5.99
C ILE A 21 1.89 -1.32 6.68
N ILE A 22 0.75 -1.54 7.35
CA ILE A 22 0.04 -0.48 8.07
C ILE A 22 0.87 0.06 9.25
N ALA A 23 1.57 -0.81 9.99
CA ALA A 23 2.47 -0.37 11.06
C ALA A 23 3.62 0.49 10.50
N ASN A 24 4.18 0.11 9.35
CA ASN A 24 5.18 0.91 8.65
C ASN A 24 4.59 2.25 8.16
N VAL A 25 3.36 2.27 7.63
CA VAL A 25 2.66 3.50 7.25
C VAL A 25 2.54 4.43 8.46
N LYS A 26 2.04 3.94 9.60
CA LYS A 26 1.89 4.76 10.82
C LYS A 26 3.22 5.34 11.29
N THR A 27 4.27 4.54 11.32
CA THR A 27 5.60 5.03 11.71
C THR A 27 6.17 6.04 10.72
N LEU A 28 5.84 5.94 9.43
CA LEU A 28 6.20 6.94 8.42
C LEU A 28 5.38 8.23 8.56
N GLU A 29 4.11 8.12 8.96
CA GLU A 29 3.24 9.26 9.28
C GLU A 29 3.76 10.01 10.51
N GLU A 30 4.09 9.30 11.59
CA GLU A 30 4.69 9.86 12.81
C GLU A 30 6.01 10.59 12.54
N LYS A 31 6.79 10.09 11.57
CA LYS A 31 8.04 10.72 11.12
C LYS A 31 7.83 11.86 10.11
N ASN A 32 6.60 12.25 9.80
CA ASN A 32 6.24 13.25 8.79
C ASN A 32 6.75 12.93 7.37
N VAL A 33 7.01 11.65 7.07
CA VAL A 33 7.48 11.19 5.76
C VAL A 33 6.32 10.99 4.79
N ILE A 34 5.13 10.70 5.31
CA ILE A 34 3.88 10.63 4.54
C ILE A 34 2.81 11.50 5.21
N ARG A 35 1.89 12.06 4.43
CA ARG A 35 0.68 12.71 4.95
C ARG A 35 -0.55 12.00 4.43
N LEU A 36 -1.45 11.67 5.36
CA LEU A 36 -2.71 10.98 5.11
C LEU A 36 -3.86 11.99 5.16
N GLU A 37 -4.40 12.38 4.01
CA GLU A 37 -5.56 13.27 3.92
C GLU A 37 -6.88 12.48 3.88
N THR A 38 -7.93 13.05 3.30
CA THR A 38 -9.27 12.44 3.25
C THR A 38 -9.37 11.40 2.13
N ASP A 39 -8.91 11.76 0.94
CA ASP A 39 -8.94 10.95 -0.30
C ASP A 39 -7.56 10.87 -0.98
N THR A 40 -6.56 11.52 -0.40
CA THR A 40 -5.23 11.68 -0.97
C THR A 40 -4.17 11.29 0.05
N VAL A 41 -3.15 10.55 -0.41
CA VAL A 41 -1.96 10.20 0.34
C VAL A 41 -0.77 10.88 -0.32
N LEU A 42 -0.15 11.79 0.41
CA LEU A 42 1.11 12.43 0.00
C LEU A 42 2.26 11.60 0.54
N LEU A 43 3.14 11.14 -0.34
CA LEU A 43 4.29 10.33 0.02
C LEU A 43 5.47 10.60 -0.90
N TYR A 44 6.67 10.21 -0.46
CA TYR A 44 7.84 10.19 -1.33
C TYR A 44 7.86 8.92 -2.18
N PRO A 45 7.93 9.02 -3.52
CA PRO A 45 8.08 7.87 -4.41
C PRO A 45 9.26 6.96 -4.07
N THR A 46 10.32 7.52 -3.51
CA THR A 46 11.56 6.84 -3.10
C THR A 46 11.35 5.79 -2.02
N ILE A 47 10.22 5.83 -1.30
CA ILE A 47 9.84 4.81 -0.31
C ILE A 47 9.56 3.46 -1.02
N TRP A 48 9.11 3.51 -2.28
CA TRP A 48 8.86 2.30 -3.04
C TRP A 48 10.09 1.85 -3.80
N LYS A 49 10.58 0.68 -3.43
CA LYS A 49 11.72 0.05 -4.09
C LYS A 49 11.36 -0.46 -5.49
N ASP A 50 10.18 -1.07 -5.63
CA ASP A 50 9.75 -1.76 -6.85
C ASP A 50 8.24 -1.59 -7.07
N LYS A 51 7.80 -1.66 -8.34
CA LYS A 51 6.39 -1.65 -8.75
C LYS A 51 5.48 -2.61 -7.94
N PRO A 52 5.82 -3.91 -7.74
CA PRO A 52 4.97 -4.80 -6.94
C PRO A 52 4.86 -4.37 -5.47
N THR A 53 5.93 -3.82 -4.90
CA THR A 53 5.94 -3.31 -3.52
C THR A 53 5.00 -2.11 -3.40
N ALA A 54 5.06 -1.19 -4.37
CA ALA A 54 4.16 -0.03 -4.44
C ALA A 54 2.69 -0.44 -4.56
N LEU A 55 2.35 -1.38 -5.45
CA LEU A 55 0.99 -1.87 -5.64
C LEU A 55 0.41 -2.52 -4.37
N ASN A 56 1.22 -3.31 -3.67
CA ASN A 56 0.81 -3.92 -2.40
C ASN A 56 0.59 -2.85 -1.31
N TRP A 57 1.48 -1.86 -1.24
CA TRP A 57 1.35 -0.73 -0.33
C TRP A 57 0.07 0.05 -0.57
N MET A 58 -0.20 0.42 -1.82
CA MET A 58 -1.41 1.13 -2.23
C MET A 58 -2.69 0.36 -1.87
N SER A 59 -2.70 -0.95 -2.12
CA SER A 59 -3.85 -1.82 -1.82
C SER A 59 -4.08 -1.94 -0.30
N CYS A 60 -3.01 -2.11 0.47
CA CYS A 60 -3.11 -2.16 1.94
C CYS A 60 -3.59 -0.83 2.53
N LEU A 61 -3.15 0.30 1.98
CA LEU A 61 -3.60 1.62 2.39
C LEU A 61 -5.06 1.87 2.06
N HIS A 62 -5.52 1.51 0.85
CA HIS A 62 -6.93 1.62 0.49
C HIS A 62 -7.82 0.82 1.45
N GLN A 63 -7.41 -0.41 1.77
CA GLN A 63 -8.12 -1.25 2.74
C GLN A 63 -8.11 -0.63 4.15
N PHE A 64 -7.00 -0.05 4.59
CA PHE A 64 -6.93 0.67 5.85
C PHE A 64 -7.87 1.88 5.89
N TYR A 65 -7.94 2.66 4.81
CA TYR A 65 -8.88 3.78 4.68
C TYR A 65 -10.34 3.33 4.73
N CYS A 66 -10.68 2.23 4.05
CA CYS A 66 -12.02 1.64 4.12
C CYS A 66 -12.39 1.23 5.56
N MET A 67 -11.43 0.64 6.30
CA MET A 67 -11.68 0.16 7.67
C MET A 67 -11.69 1.26 8.72
N LYS A 68 -10.83 2.28 8.60
CA LYS A 68 -10.63 3.32 9.62
C LYS A 68 -11.36 4.63 9.35
N LYS A 69 -11.48 5.03 8.08
CA LYS A 69 -12.09 6.31 7.68
C LYS A 69 -13.48 6.16 7.05
N GLN A 70 -14.09 4.98 7.13
CA GLN A 70 -15.37 4.66 6.48
C GLN A 70 -15.37 5.00 4.97
N PHE A 71 -14.20 4.94 4.35
CA PHE A 71 -14.04 5.20 2.92
C PHE A 71 -14.79 4.11 2.14
N LYS A 72 -15.53 4.46 1.08
CA LYS A 72 -16.22 3.42 0.32
C LYS A 72 -15.19 2.66 -0.51
N SER A 73 -15.41 1.36 -0.68
CA SER A 73 -14.48 0.55 -1.46
C SER A 73 -14.42 0.96 -2.95
N THR A 74 -15.46 1.67 -3.42
CA THR A 74 -15.56 2.28 -4.75
C THR A 74 -14.81 3.59 -4.88
N ASP A 75 -14.47 4.23 -3.76
CA ASP A 75 -13.82 5.54 -3.78
C ASP A 75 -12.35 5.37 -4.11
N THR A 76 -11.83 6.35 -4.85
CA THR A 76 -10.44 6.34 -5.33
C THR A 76 -9.55 7.00 -4.29
N LEU A 77 -8.52 6.28 -3.86
CA LEU A 77 -7.44 6.83 -3.06
C LEU A 77 -6.32 7.29 -4.00
N PHE A 78 -6.06 8.59 -4.02
CA PHE A 78 -5.00 9.17 -4.84
C PHE A 78 -3.68 9.16 -4.10
N PHE A 79 -2.59 8.86 -4.81
CA PHE A 79 -1.24 8.93 -4.29
C PHE A 79 -0.51 10.05 -5.01
N LYS A 80 0.02 11.00 -4.26
CA LYS A 80 0.74 12.17 -4.80
C LYS A 80 2.11 12.31 -4.17
N ASN A 81 3.03 12.94 -4.88
CA ASN A 81 4.35 13.26 -4.37
C ASN A 81 4.22 14.45 -3.41
N ILE A 82 4.79 14.35 -2.21
CA ILE A 82 4.73 15.41 -1.22
C ILE A 82 5.51 16.67 -1.64
N GLU A 83 6.54 16.55 -2.50
CA GLU A 83 7.33 17.70 -2.98
C GLU A 83 6.74 18.33 -4.24
N THR A 84 6.45 17.51 -5.26
CA THR A 84 6.04 18.01 -6.58
C THR A 84 4.52 18.09 -6.75
N ASN A 85 3.74 17.55 -5.81
CA ASN A 85 2.28 17.33 -5.94
C ASN A 85 1.87 16.50 -7.16
N GLU A 86 2.81 15.85 -7.84
CA GLU A 86 2.54 15.04 -9.01
C GLU A 86 1.79 13.77 -8.63
N LEU A 87 0.92 13.30 -9.53
CA LEU A 87 0.18 12.07 -9.34
C LEU A 87 1.10 10.87 -9.52
N VAL A 88 1.33 10.17 -8.42
CA VAL A 88 2.21 9.01 -8.30
C VAL A 88 1.46 7.71 -8.61
N GLY A 89 0.17 7.68 -8.28
CA GLY A 89 -0.71 6.57 -8.59
C GLY A 89 -2.09 6.70 -7.96
N SER A 90 -2.88 5.64 -8.07
CA SER A 90 -4.26 5.60 -7.58
C SER A 90 -4.65 4.18 -7.21
N ALA A 91 -5.46 4.03 -6.16
CA ALA A 91 -6.05 2.74 -5.79
C ALA A 91 -7.58 2.83 -5.69
N VAL A 92 -8.25 1.83 -6.26
CA VAL A 92 -9.70 1.65 -6.17
C VAL A 92 -9.98 0.19 -5.84
N GLY A 93 -10.49 -0.06 -4.63
CA GLY A 93 -10.74 -1.40 -4.12
C GLY A 93 -9.46 -2.25 -4.16
N LYS A 94 -9.50 -3.35 -4.92
CA LYS A 94 -8.34 -4.26 -5.10
C LYS A 94 -7.43 -3.88 -6.27
N LYS A 95 -7.74 -2.82 -7.01
CA LYS A 95 -6.98 -2.40 -8.19
C LYS A 95 -6.14 -1.18 -7.83
N ALA A 96 -4.83 -1.38 -7.71
CA ALA A 96 -3.86 -0.30 -7.59
C ALA A 96 -3.18 -0.06 -8.95
N LYS A 97 -2.86 1.20 -9.24
CA LYS A 97 -2.10 1.61 -10.41
C LYS A 97 -1.00 2.58 -9.97
N VAL A 98 0.24 2.27 -10.32
CA VAL A 98 1.40 3.13 -10.09
C VAL A 98 1.80 3.74 -11.43
N LEU A 99 2.07 5.04 -11.45
CA LEU A 99 2.42 5.79 -12.66
C LEU A 99 3.94 6.05 -12.77
N ILE A 100 4.70 5.85 -11.69
CA ILE A 100 6.14 6.15 -11.65
C ILE A 100 7.03 5.04 -12.23
N PHE A 101 6.55 3.79 -12.18
CA PHE A 101 7.27 2.65 -12.74
C PHE A 101 6.65 2.32 -14.10
N ASP A 102 7.25 2.83 -15.18
CA ASP A 102 6.98 2.36 -16.54
C ASP A 102 7.33 0.87 -16.66
#